data_AF-A0ABD5T7H3-F1
#
_entry.id   AF-A0ABD5T7H3-F1
#
_cell.length_a   1.000
_cell.length_b   1.000
_cell.length_c   1.000
_cell.angle_alpha   90.00
_cell.angle_beta   90.00
_cell.angle_gamma   90.00
#
_symmetry.space_group_name_H-M   'P 1'
#
loop_
_entity.id
_entity.type
_entity.pdbx_description
1 polymer ?
#
loop_
_entity_poly.entity_id
_entity_poly.type
_entity_poly.pdbx_seq_one_letter_code
_entity_poly.pdbx_strand_id
1 'polypeptide(L)'
;VTALGGRPSTSDGKQSVDAVRRRVLRAASGSIAFVVAAVIGRQAVDGDIGSRDDEPEPLPDAPRSEGVEARLGELDAASLALDSDELLGMVSPIGEFYNVDIAGFDPEVTAAEWSLTVTGETGSDLTVTFDDLIDRPVEHRAISLRCVGERLNGRKLDTAVWTGTPIRPLIESVDPAGDCDCAMVRGEDGYYVQFPVDVLAEGFLAWGMNGKALPTGHGHPVRVLIPGHWGETNVKWLSEIELLNVEEDGYWEERGWEGTGEVKAVAKLWDEGITERSDGRIELAGHAYAGTRGVGRVEVSTDGGGTWTD
;
A
#
# COMPACT_ATOMS: atom_id res chain seq x y z
N VAL A 1 14.27 20.54 5.66
CA VAL A 1 13.85 19.38 4.83
C VAL A 1 15.00 18.40 4.73
N THR A 2 14.90 17.23 5.36
CA THR A 2 15.93 16.18 5.27
C THR A 2 15.46 15.15 4.24
N ALA A 3 16.18 15.04 3.12
CA ALA A 3 15.96 14.01 2.11
C ALA A 3 17.08 12.97 2.22
N LEU A 4 16.75 11.72 2.50
CA LEU A 4 17.70 10.60 2.45
C LEU A 4 17.64 9.99 1.04
N GLY A 5 18.70 10.22 0.25
CA GLY A 5 18.85 9.64 -1.08
C GLY A 5 20.31 9.50 -1.48
N GLY A 6 20.82 8.27 -1.45
CA GLY A 6 22.12 7.90 -2.03
C GLY A 6 22.03 7.78 -3.55
N ARG A 7 23.04 8.29 -4.26
CA ARG A 7 23.18 8.21 -5.73
C ARG A 7 23.65 6.81 -6.16
N PRO A 8 23.18 6.35 -7.33
CA PRO A 8 24.11 5.82 -8.32
C PRO A 8 23.94 6.46 -9.72
N SER A 9 24.95 6.21 -10.55
CA SER A 9 25.30 6.89 -11.80
C SER A 9 24.34 6.71 -12.96
N THR A 10 24.23 7.75 -13.79
CA THR A 10 23.54 7.81 -15.07
C THR A 10 24.17 6.94 -16.16
N SER A 11 23.35 6.17 -16.88
CA SER A 11 23.55 5.92 -18.31
C SER A 11 22.21 5.85 -19.05
N ASP A 12 22.17 6.50 -20.21
CA ASP A 12 21.08 6.66 -21.17
C ASP A 12 20.37 5.37 -21.57
N GLY A 13 19.05 5.48 -21.85
CA GLY A 13 18.24 4.40 -22.41
C GLY A 13 16.82 4.83 -22.75
N LYS A 14 16.67 5.78 -23.68
CA LYS A 14 15.39 6.26 -24.20
C LYS A 14 14.77 5.23 -25.15
N GLN A 15 13.86 4.35 -24.68
CA GLN A 15 12.87 3.63 -25.51
C GLN A 15 11.91 2.75 -24.68
N SER A 16 10.65 3.17 -24.54
CA SER A 16 9.42 2.32 -24.62
C SER A 16 8.16 3.06 -24.13
N VAL A 17 7.67 4.06 -24.89
CA VAL A 17 6.36 4.68 -24.62
C VAL A 17 5.24 4.08 -25.51
N ASP A 18 5.55 3.08 -26.34
CA ASP A 18 4.63 2.61 -27.39
C ASP A 18 3.99 1.21 -27.17
N ALA A 19 4.14 0.59 -25.99
CA ALA A 19 3.55 -0.72 -25.74
C ALA A 19 2.06 -0.71 -25.33
N VAL A 20 1.50 0.44 -24.90
CA VAL A 20 0.13 0.52 -24.35
C VAL A 20 -0.94 0.84 -25.43
N ARG A 21 -0.63 0.65 -26.72
CA ARG A 21 -1.60 0.88 -27.80
C ARG A 21 -1.72 -0.32 -28.72
N ARG A 22 -2.67 -1.20 -28.40
CA ARG A 22 -3.70 -1.76 -29.30
C ARG A 22 -4.43 -2.94 -28.64
N ARG A 23 -5.69 -2.76 -28.23
CA ARG A 23 -6.60 -3.88 -27.98
C ARG A 23 -7.58 -4.00 -29.16
N VAL A 24 -7.51 -5.14 -29.85
CA VAL A 24 -8.48 -5.55 -30.87
C VAL A 24 -9.53 -6.40 -30.18
N LEU A 25 -10.79 -5.95 -30.22
CA LEU A 25 -11.93 -6.68 -29.69
C LEU A 25 -12.10 -8.03 -30.40
N ARG A 26 -12.08 -9.13 -29.65
CA ARG A 26 -12.72 -10.38 -30.03
C ARG A 26 -13.66 -10.82 -28.92
N ALA A 27 -14.95 -10.71 -29.20
CA ALA A 27 -16.00 -11.24 -28.36
C ALA A 27 -15.95 -12.77 -28.39
N ALA A 28 -15.87 -13.39 -27.22
CA ALA A 28 -16.23 -14.79 -27.02
C ALA A 28 -17.29 -14.86 -25.92
N SER A 29 -18.47 -15.26 -26.33
CA SER A 29 -19.65 -15.48 -25.51
C SER A 29 -19.49 -16.75 -24.66
N GLY A 30 -19.51 -16.59 -23.34
CA GLY A 30 -19.59 -17.69 -22.37
C GLY A 30 -20.52 -17.29 -21.23
N SER A 31 -21.70 -17.90 -21.16
CA SER A 31 -22.71 -17.62 -20.14
C SER A 31 -22.42 -18.44 -18.89
N ILE A 32 -22.08 -17.79 -17.78
CA ILE A 32 -22.13 -18.41 -16.45
C ILE A 32 -23.18 -17.65 -15.64
N ALA A 33 -24.29 -18.31 -15.39
CA ALA A 33 -25.39 -17.79 -14.60
C ALA A 33 -25.08 -17.98 -13.11
N PHE A 34 -24.87 -16.90 -12.38
CA PHE A 34 -24.96 -16.89 -10.91
C PHE A 34 -26.30 -16.25 -10.50
N VAL A 35 -27.11 -17.02 -9.79
CA VAL A 35 -28.36 -16.56 -9.18
C VAL A 35 -28.01 -15.87 -7.87
N VAL A 36 -28.07 -14.54 -7.84
CA VAL A 36 -28.01 -13.74 -6.62
C VAL A 36 -29.43 -13.31 -6.25
N ALA A 37 -29.98 -13.86 -5.17
CA ALA A 37 -31.22 -13.38 -4.58
C ALA A 37 -30.91 -12.16 -3.69
N ALA A 38 -31.11 -10.96 -4.22
CA ALA A 38 -31.00 -9.71 -3.46
C ALA A 38 -32.35 -9.37 -2.81
N VAL A 39 -32.43 -9.46 -1.47
CA VAL A 39 -33.48 -8.80 -0.69
C VAL A 39 -32.91 -7.46 -0.21
N ILE A 40 -33.34 -6.38 -0.85
CA ILE A 40 -32.98 -5.00 -0.48
C ILE A 40 -33.82 -4.59 0.73
N GLY A 41 -33.21 -4.61 1.92
CA GLY A 41 -33.71 -3.97 3.13
C GLY A 41 -32.86 -2.75 3.44
N ARG A 42 -33.37 -1.54 3.12
CA ARG A 42 -32.70 -0.27 3.37
C ARG A 42 -33.06 0.22 4.77
N GLN A 43 -32.14 0.10 5.73
CA GLN A 43 -32.19 0.88 6.97
C GLN A 43 -30.82 1.51 7.20
N ALA A 44 -30.81 2.84 7.17
CA ALA A 44 -29.72 3.64 7.71
C ALA A 44 -29.69 3.41 9.23
N VAL A 45 -28.58 2.88 9.73
CA VAL A 45 -28.27 2.87 11.15
C VAL A 45 -26.98 3.65 11.28
N ASP A 46 -27.11 4.91 11.70
CA ASP A 46 -26.06 5.59 12.44
C ASP A 46 -25.83 4.76 13.71
N GLY A 47 -24.80 3.94 13.67
CA GLY A 47 -24.42 3.04 14.74
C GLY A 47 -22.93 3.19 14.98
N ASP A 48 -22.62 3.89 16.06
CA ASP A 48 -21.35 3.89 16.79
C ASP A 48 -20.64 2.54 16.65
N ILE A 49 -19.62 2.47 15.77
CA ILE A 49 -18.72 1.32 15.69
C ILE A 49 -17.87 1.42 16.94
N GLY A 50 -18.27 0.68 17.96
CA GLY A 50 -17.51 0.55 19.19
C GLY A 50 -16.08 0.19 18.85
N SER A 51 -15.17 1.10 19.19
CA SER A 51 -13.75 0.85 19.30
C SER A 51 -13.56 -0.33 20.25
N ARG A 52 -13.43 -1.53 19.71
CA ARG A 52 -12.73 -2.58 20.42
C ARG A 52 -11.27 -2.17 20.35
N ASP A 53 -10.77 -1.66 21.47
CA ASP A 53 -9.35 -1.52 21.79
C ASP A 53 -8.68 -2.91 21.84
N ASP A 54 -8.77 -3.69 20.77
CA ASP A 54 -7.89 -4.84 20.57
C ASP A 54 -6.54 -4.25 20.12
N GLU A 55 -5.74 -3.82 21.10
CA GLU A 55 -4.32 -3.60 20.86
C GLU A 55 -3.75 -4.88 20.23
N PRO A 56 -3.12 -4.81 19.04
CA PRO A 56 -2.65 -6.00 18.34
C PRO A 56 -1.73 -6.80 19.25
N GLU A 57 -2.07 -8.07 19.51
CA GLU A 57 -1.26 -8.98 20.31
C GLU A 57 0.16 -9.08 19.68
N PRO A 58 1.23 -8.98 20.49
CA PRO A 58 2.57 -9.26 19.99
C PRO A 58 2.67 -10.76 19.67
N LEU A 59 2.97 -11.11 18.41
CA LEU A 59 3.16 -12.50 17.99
C LEU A 59 4.28 -13.19 18.81
N PRO A 60 4.16 -14.48 19.13
CA PRO A 60 5.24 -15.25 19.73
C PRO A 60 6.38 -15.33 18.71
N ASP A 61 7.60 -15.04 19.18
CA ASP A 61 8.71 -14.51 18.37
C ASP A 61 8.43 -13.05 17.93
N ALA A 62 8.97 -12.05 18.64
CA ALA A 62 8.78 -10.63 18.32
C ALA A 62 9.34 -10.19 16.94
N PRO A 63 9.91 -11.10 16.12
CA PRO A 63 11.29 -11.57 16.08
C PRO A 63 12.13 -10.73 15.11
N ARG A 64 11.80 -9.45 15.01
CA ARG A 64 12.46 -8.48 14.13
C ARG A 64 12.39 -7.04 14.70
N SER A 65 12.04 -6.91 15.99
CA SER A 65 11.80 -5.65 16.69
C SER A 65 13.00 -4.71 16.67
N GLU A 66 14.23 -5.21 16.84
CA GLU A 66 15.44 -4.39 16.75
C GLU A 66 15.59 -3.74 15.36
N GLY A 67 15.26 -4.48 14.29
CA GLY A 67 15.31 -3.95 12.93
C GLY A 67 14.23 -2.89 12.68
N VAL A 68 13.03 -3.10 13.23
CA VAL A 68 11.95 -2.10 13.18
C VAL A 68 12.30 -0.87 14.02
N GLU A 69 12.76 -1.05 15.26
CA GLU A 69 13.16 0.01 16.18
C GLU A 69 14.32 0.82 15.61
N ALA A 70 15.32 0.17 15.03
CA ALA A 70 16.40 0.84 14.31
C ALA A 70 15.84 1.67 13.15
N ARG A 71 14.92 1.11 12.36
CA ARG A 71 14.33 1.83 11.23
C ARG A 71 13.44 3.00 11.67
N LEU A 72 12.67 2.84 12.74
CA LEU A 72 11.89 3.90 13.36
C LEU A 72 12.82 5.00 13.90
N GLY A 73 13.92 4.63 14.55
CA GLY A 73 14.94 5.56 15.04
C GLY A 73 15.65 6.32 13.92
N GLU A 74 15.93 5.68 12.77
CA GLU A 74 16.45 6.35 11.57
C GLU A 74 15.47 7.40 11.03
N LEU A 75 14.17 7.09 11.01
CA LEU A 75 13.13 8.02 10.58
C LEU A 75 12.96 9.16 11.58
N ASP A 76 12.93 8.87 12.88
CA ASP A 76 12.87 9.90 13.91
C ASP A 76 14.08 10.86 13.82
N ALA A 77 15.29 10.32 13.71
CA ALA A 77 16.51 11.13 13.55
C ALA A 77 16.56 11.94 12.24
N ALA A 78 15.87 11.49 11.18
CA ALA A 78 15.74 12.22 9.92
C ALA A 78 14.58 13.24 9.94
N SER A 79 13.69 13.16 10.93
CA SER A 79 12.53 14.05 11.05
C SER A 79 12.97 15.46 11.43
N LEU A 80 12.19 16.46 11.01
CA LEU A 80 12.41 17.82 11.44
C LEU A 80 11.83 18.00 12.84
N ALA A 81 12.55 18.73 13.70
CA ALA A 81 11.97 19.22 14.94
C ALA A 81 10.92 20.28 14.59
N LEU A 82 9.69 20.06 15.03
CA LEU A 82 8.56 20.95 14.84
C LEU A 82 8.05 21.42 16.20
N ASP A 83 7.49 22.62 16.25
CA ASP A 83 6.87 23.17 17.45
C ASP A 83 5.44 22.61 17.67
N SER A 84 4.83 22.03 16.63
CA SER A 84 3.50 21.40 16.74
C SER A 84 3.59 19.98 17.29
N ASP A 85 2.79 19.72 18.33
CA ASP A 85 2.55 18.37 18.88
C ASP A 85 1.37 17.66 18.19
N GLU A 86 0.58 18.37 17.38
CA GLU A 86 -0.63 17.83 16.72
C GLU A 86 -0.32 17.26 15.33
N LEU A 87 0.72 17.76 14.67
CA LEU A 87 1.11 17.25 13.36
C LEU A 87 1.77 15.87 13.51
N LEU A 88 1.17 14.84 12.92
CA LEU A 88 1.77 13.51 12.87
C LEU A 88 3.17 13.58 12.23
N GLY A 89 4.12 12.85 12.84
CA GLY A 89 5.49 12.78 12.36
C GLY A 89 5.64 12.06 11.01
N MET A 90 6.87 11.64 10.69
CA MET A 90 7.11 10.87 9.46
C MET A 90 6.52 9.44 9.49
N VAL A 91 6.17 8.93 10.67
CA VAL A 91 5.52 7.63 10.85
C VAL A 91 4.22 7.84 11.61
N SER A 92 3.11 7.42 11.03
CA SER A 92 1.79 7.54 11.62
C SER A 92 1.60 6.43 12.66
N PRO A 93 1.09 6.75 13.87
CA PRO A 93 0.63 5.75 14.82
C PRO A 93 -0.40 4.82 14.19
N ILE A 94 -0.44 3.55 14.61
CA ILE A 94 -1.36 2.56 14.03
C ILE A 94 -2.82 3.01 14.09
N GLY A 95 -3.27 3.57 15.23
CA GLY A 95 -4.65 4.04 15.39
C GLY A 95 -5.01 5.30 14.57
N GLU A 96 -4.00 6.01 14.06
CA GLU A 96 -4.17 7.21 13.23
C GLU A 96 -3.95 6.92 11.73
N PHE A 97 -3.42 5.73 11.40
CA PHE A 97 -3.18 5.35 10.01
C PHE A 97 -4.51 5.17 9.29
N TYR A 98 -4.71 5.88 8.18
CA TYR A 98 -5.99 5.87 7.49
C TYR A 98 -6.40 4.47 7.05
N ASN A 99 -7.69 4.16 7.17
CA ASN A 99 -8.27 2.94 6.63
C ASN A 99 -9.31 3.25 5.54
N VAL A 100 -9.34 2.44 4.49
CA VAL A 100 -10.30 2.46 3.39
C VAL A 100 -10.61 1.03 3.02
N ASP A 101 -11.91 0.73 2.97
CA ASP A 101 -12.46 -0.61 2.72
C ASP A 101 -13.51 -0.59 1.63
N ILE A 102 -13.57 -1.68 0.86
CA ILE A 102 -14.66 -1.95 -0.08
C ILE A 102 -15.80 -2.76 0.57
N ALA A 103 -15.46 -3.58 1.57
CA ALA A 103 -16.38 -4.41 2.31
C ALA A 103 -16.93 -3.66 3.52
N GLY A 104 -18.12 -4.06 3.98
CA GLY A 104 -18.71 -3.54 5.22
C GLY A 104 -18.19 -4.24 6.48
N PHE A 105 -17.23 -5.15 6.35
CA PHE A 105 -16.62 -5.92 7.42
C PHE A 105 -15.18 -6.28 7.06
N ASP A 106 -14.35 -6.50 8.08
CA ASP A 106 -12.98 -6.98 7.91
C ASP A 106 -12.94 -8.51 8.11
N PRO A 107 -12.38 -9.30 7.17
CA PRO A 107 -12.15 -10.72 7.38
C PRO A 107 -11.34 -11.00 8.66
N GLU A 108 -11.88 -11.86 9.53
CA GLU A 108 -11.22 -12.33 10.76
C GLU A 108 -10.42 -13.61 10.46
N VAL A 109 -9.29 -13.47 9.78
CA VAL A 109 -8.39 -14.60 9.46
C VAL A 109 -7.25 -14.65 10.47
N THR A 110 -7.09 -15.78 11.16
CA THR A 110 -5.97 -15.98 12.09
C THR A 110 -4.69 -16.36 11.33
N ALA A 111 -3.52 -16.06 11.90
CA ALA A 111 -2.25 -16.45 11.30
C ALA A 111 -2.12 -17.98 11.13
N ALA A 112 -2.68 -18.76 12.06
CA ALA A 112 -2.64 -20.22 12.02
C ALA A 112 -3.52 -20.83 10.91
N GLU A 113 -4.59 -20.14 10.50
CA GLU A 113 -5.49 -20.58 9.44
C GLU A 113 -5.09 -20.05 8.06
N TRP A 114 -4.22 -19.03 8.03
CA TRP A 114 -3.84 -18.35 6.81
C TRP A 114 -2.87 -19.16 5.96
N SER A 115 -3.09 -19.11 4.65
CA SER A 115 -2.13 -19.52 3.64
C SER A 115 -2.30 -18.69 2.39
N LEU A 116 -1.20 -18.45 1.68
CA LEU A 116 -1.20 -17.91 0.32
C LEU A 116 -1.07 -19.05 -0.68
N THR A 117 -1.91 -19.07 -1.71
CA THR A 117 -1.71 -19.97 -2.86
C THR A 117 -1.31 -19.17 -4.09
N VAL A 118 -0.29 -19.65 -4.80
CA VAL A 118 0.12 -19.16 -6.11
C VAL A 118 -0.33 -20.17 -7.16
N THR A 119 -1.18 -19.75 -8.08
CA THR A 119 -1.95 -20.61 -9.01
C THR A 119 -1.84 -20.12 -10.45
N GLY A 120 -2.52 -20.81 -11.37
CA GLY A 120 -2.68 -20.39 -12.77
C GLY A 120 -1.53 -20.90 -13.63
N GLU A 121 -0.93 -20.01 -14.43
CA GLU A 121 0.18 -20.31 -15.35
C GLU A 121 1.52 -20.47 -14.64
N THR A 122 1.54 -21.43 -13.73
CA THR A 122 2.70 -21.88 -12.97
C THR A 122 3.14 -23.26 -13.46
N GLY A 123 4.40 -23.64 -13.21
CA GLY A 123 4.82 -25.03 -13.40
C GLY A 123 4.12 -26.00 -12.44
N SER A 124 3.81 -25.54 -11.23
CA SER A 124 3.03 -26.23 -10.21
C SER A 124 2.53 -25.24 -9.16
N ASP A 125 1.28 -25.39 -8.71
CA ASP A 125 0.73 -24.57 -7.65
C ASP A 125 1.61 -24.63 -6.38
N LEU A 126 1.80 -23.47 -5.75
CA LEU A 126 2.57 -23.31 -4.53
C LEU A 126 1.66 -22.78 -3.42
N THR A 127 1.56 -23.50 -2.32
CA THR A 127 0.92 -23.01 -1.09
C THR A 127 1.99 -22.66 -0.06
N VAL A 128 1.90 -21.47 0.54
CA VAL A 128 2.78 -20.96 1.58
C VAL A 128 1.95 -20.69 2.82
N THR A 129 2.24 -21.38 3.92
CA THR A 129 1.60 -21.10 5.22
C THR A 129 2.17 -19.83 5.84
N PHE A 130 1.54 -19.30 6.90
CA PHE A 130 2.08 -18.15 7.61
C PHE A 130 3.49 -18.43 8.16
N ASP A 131 3.69 -19.61 8.76
CA ASP A 131 4.99 -20.04 9.30
C ASP A 131 6.06 -20.11 8.21
N ASP A 132 5.73 -20.69 7.04
CA ASP A 132 6.64 -20.73 5.88
C ASP A 132 6.98 -19.32 5.35
N LEU A 133 6.05 -18.37 5.45
CA LEU A 133 6.24 -16.99 5.00
C LEU A 133 7.20 -16.25 5.93
N ILE A 134 7.04 -16.37 7.25
CA ILE A 134 7.84 -15.61 8.22
C ILE A 134 9.28 -16.13 8.34
N ASP A 135 9.51 -17.39 7.97
CA ASP A 135 10.84 -18.02 7.86
C ASP A 135 11.66 -17.52 6.65
N ARG A 136 11.05 -16.77 5.73
CA ARG A 136 11.73 -16.15 4.58
C ARG A 136 12.56 -14.92 4.99
N PRO A 137 13.48 -14.44 4.11
CA PRO A 137 14.26 -13.24 4.37
C PRO A 137 13.42 -12.05 4.84
N VAL A 138 13.97 -11.40 5.86
CA VAL A 138 13.32 -10.36 6.63
C VAL A 138 13.69 -8.98 6.12
N GLU A 139 12.70 -8.11 5.89
CA GLU A 139 12.98 -6.68 5.75
C GLU A 139 12.03 -5.79 6.56
N HIS A 140 12.51 -4.56 6.81
CA HIS A 140 11.78 -3.47 7.44
C HIS A 140 11.78 -2.27 6.51
N ARG A 141 10.64 -2.00 5.88
CA ARG A 141 10.52 -0.95 4.86
C ARG A 141 9.63 0.17 5.37
N ALA A 142 10.13 1.41 5.31
CA ALA A 142 9.29 2.59 5.48
C ALA A 142 8.52 2.81 4.17
N ILE A 143 7.21 2.59 4.17
CA ILE A 143 6.38 2.72 2.96
C ILE A 143 5.19 3.63 3.28
N SER A 144 5.01 4.65 2.45
CA SER A 144 3.85 5.53 2.49
C SER A 144 2.74 4.99 1.61
N LEU A 145 1.52 4.95 2.13
CA LEU A 145 0.32 4.68 1.35
C LEU A 145 -0.43 5.99 1.12
N ARG A 146 -1.00 6.15 -0.07
CA ARG A 146 -1.83 7.31 -0.42
C ARG A 146 -3.08 6.86 -1.14
N CYS A 147 -4.26 7.27 -0.67
CA CYS A 147 -5.52 6.94 -1.31
C CYS A 147 -5.72 7.75 -2.60
N VAL A 148 -6.20 7.11 -3.67
CA VAL A 148 -6.59 7.81 -4.90
C VAL A 148 -7.76 8.78 -4.67
N GLY A 149 -8.69 8.43 -3.77
CA GLY A 149 -9.83 9.27 -3.39
C GLY A 149 -9.49 10.42 -2.45
N GLU A 150 -8.20 10.68 -2.21
CA GLU A 150 -7.76 11.76 -1.34
C GLU A 150 -8.02 13.13 -1.98
N ARG A 151 -8.62 14.04 -1.20
CA ARG A 151 -8.83 15.44 -1.61
C ARG A 151 -7.55 16.26 -1.45
N LEU A 152 -7.53 17.47 -2.02
CA LEU A 152 -6.38 18.38 -1.92
C LEU A 152 -5.89 18.56 -0.47
N ASN A 153 -6.81 18.82 0.46
CA ASN A 153 -6.55 18.94 1.91
C ASN A 153 -6.96 17.68 2.69
N GLY A 154 -6.98 16.53 2.03
CA GLY A 154 -7.26 15.25 2.69
C GLY A 154 -6.09 14.75 3.54
N ARG A 155 -6.39 13.77 4.40
CA ARG A 155 -5.47 13.07 5.31
C ARG A 155 -5.42 11.56 5.01
N LYS A 156 -5.36 11.19 3.74
CA LYS A 156 -5.24 9.78 3.34
C LYS A 156 -3.87 9.55 2.72
N LEU A 157 -2.86 9.96 3.47
CA LEU A 157 -1.44 9.82 3.19
C LEU A 157 -0.75 9.54 4.52
N ASP A 158 -0.36 8.30 4.74
CA ASP A 158 0.28 7.87 5.97
C ASP A 158 1.48 6.97 5.67
N THR A 159 2.42 6.94 6.60
CA THR A 159 3.65 6.14 6.48
C THR A 159 3.78 5.24 7.70
N ALA A 160 4.16 3.99 7.46
CA ALA A 160 4.49 3.04 8.51
C ALA A 160 5.79 2.31 8.17
N VAL A 161 6.41 1.73 9.20
CA VAL A 161 7.47 0.74 9.03
C VAL A 161 6.83 -0.64 8.96
N TRP A 162 6.92 -1.26 7.79
CA TRP A 162 6.31 -2.54 7.49
C TRP A 162 7.35 -3.65 7.62
N THR A 163 6.95 -4.73 8.28
CA THR A 163 7.75 -5.94 8.45
C THR A 163 7.23 -7.02 7.53
N GLY A 164 8.12 -7.60 6.73
CA GLY A 164 7.71 -8.50 5.66
C GLY A 164 8.84 -9.18 4.89
N THR A 165 8.53 -9.74 3.73
CA THR A 165 9.49 -10.32 2.77
C THR A 165 9.23 -9.78 1.35
N PRO A 166 10.28 -9.61 0.51
CA PRO A 166 10.09 -9.34 -0.92
C PRO A 166 9.25 -10.42 -1.62
N ILE A 167 8.45 -10.02 -2.60
CA ILE A 167 7.61 -10.94 -3.40
C ILE A 167 8.44 -11.68 -4.46
N ARG A 168 9.42 -11.02 -5.08
CA ARG A 168 10.23 -11.57 -6.19
C ARG A 168 10.69 -13.03 -6.00
N PRO A 169 11.31 -13.45 -4.88
CA PRO A 169 11.75 -14.84 -4.71
C PRO A 169 10.61 -15.87 -4.71
N LEU A 170 9.39 -15.46 -4.32
CA LEU A 170 8.21 -16.33 -4.38
C LEU A 170 7.75 -16.51 -5.83
N ILE A 171 7.65 -15.42 -6.58
CA ILE A 171 7.25 -15.43 -7.99
C ILE A 171 8.26 -16.21 -8.84
N GLU A 172 9.56 -15.98 -8.64
CA GLU A 172 10.62 -16.71 -9.36
C GLU A 172 10.63 -18.21 -9.03
N SER A 173 10.07 -18.64 -7.90
CA SER A 173 10.03 -20.05 -7.50
C SER A 173 8.97 -20.89 -8.20
N VAL A 174 7.95 -20.25 -8.81
CA VAL A 174 6.83 -20.94 -9.48
C VAL A 174 6.96 -20.99 -11.01
N ASP A 175 8.07 -20.44 -11.54
CA ASP A 175 8.38 -20.36 -12.98
C ASP A 175 7.21 -19.79 -13.81
N PRO A 176 6.99 -18.46 -13.76
CA PRO A 176 5.85 -17.84 -14.44
C PRO A 176 5.91 -18.09 -15.94
N ALA A 177 4.90 -18.79 -16.48
CA ALA A 177 4.87 -19.25 -17.87
C ALA A 177 3.76 -18.58 -18.72
N GLY A 178 2.97 -17.69 -18.13
CA GLY A 178 1.83 -17.06 -18.78
C GLY A 178 2.23 -16.09 -19.89
N ASP A 179 1.53 -16.15 -21.03
CA ASP A 179 1.83 -15.34 -22.21
C ASP A 179 1.63 -13.82 -21.98
N CYS A 180 0.74 -13.43 -21.07
CA CYS A 180 0.42 -12.02 -20.82
C CYS A 180 1.33 -11.36 -19.77
N ASP A 181 2.16 -12.11 -19.06
CA ASP A 181 2.98 -11.61 -17.95
C ASP A 181 2.15 -10.84 -16.91
N CYS A 182 0.94 -11.32 -16.61
CA CYS A 182 0.03 -10.71 -15.64
C CYS A 182 -0.22 -11.63 -14.44
N ALA A 183 -0.44 -11.02 -13.29
CA ALA A 183 -0.82 -11.70 -12.05
C ALA A 183 -2.06 -11.03 -11.44
N MET A 184 -3.08 -11.82 -11.14
CA MET A 184 -4.22 -11.38 -10.34
C MET A 184 -3.94 -11.62 -8.87
N VAL A 185 -4.01 -10.58 -8.06
CA VAL A 185 -3.82 -10.64 -6.61
C VAL A 185 -5.19 -10.51 -5.95
N ARG A 186 -5.54 -11.45 -5.06
CA ARG A 186 -6.85 -11.48 -4.39
C ARG A 186 -6.73 -11.40 -2.88
N GLY A 187 -7.75 -10.78 -2.28
CA GLY A 187 -7.99 -10.74 -0.85
C GLY A 187 -9.21 -11.58 -0.45
N GLU A 188 -9.26 -11.98 0.82
CA GLU A 188 -10.37 -12.73 1.42
C GLU A 188 -11.70 -11.95 1.42
N ASP A 189 -11.64 -10.63 1.34
CA ASP A 189 -12.82 -9.75 1.24
C ASP A 189 -13.44 -9.73 -0.17
N GLY A 190 -12.88 -10.47 -1.11
CA GLY A 190 -13.28 -10.49 -2.52
C GLY A 190 -12.75 -9.30 -3.32
N TYR A 191 -11.81 -8.53 -2.78
CA TYR A 191 -11.07 -7.52 -3.53
C TYR A 191 -9.98 -8.17 -4.39
N TYR A 192 -9.73 -7.63 -5.57
CA TYR A 192 -8.69 -8.14 -6.47
C TYR A 192 -8.16 -7.07 -7.41
N VAL A 193 -6.88 -7.18 -7.74
CA VAL A 193 -6.16 -6.26 -8.61
C VAL A 193 -5.19 -7.04 -9.49
N GLN A 194 -5.18 -6.73 -10.79
CA GLN A 194 -4.20 -7.27 -11.72
C GLN A 194 -2.94 -6.41 -11.75
N PHE A 195 -1.77 -7.06 -11.84
CA PHE A 195 -0.47 -6.43 -12.06
C PHE A 195 0.28 -7.09 -13.20
N PRO A 196 1.14 -6.36 -13.93
CA PRO A 196 2.27 -6.99 -14.59
C PRO A 196 3.12 -7.74 -13.55
N VAL A 197 3.57 -8.95 -13.88
CA VAL A 197 4.34 -9.81 -12.95
C VAL A 197 5.59 -9.10 -12.45
N ASP A 198 6.31 -8.39 -13.34
CA ASP A 198 7.50 -7.62 -12.96
C ASP A 198 7.20 -6.51 -11.93
N VAL A 199 6.02 -5.88 -12.01
CA VAL A 199 5.59 -4.87 -11.03
C VAL A 199 5.25 -5.53 -9.69
N LEU A 200 4.55 -6.67 -9.72
CA LEU A 200 4.24 -7.43 -8.50
C LEU A 200 5.51 -7.97 -7.82
N ALA A 201 6.50 -8.41 -8.61
CA ALA A 201 7.77 -8.93 -8.10
C ALA A 201 8.54 -7.90 -7.25
N GLU A 202 8.46 -6.61 -7.59
CA GLU A 202 9.02 -5.51 -6.79
C GLU A 202 8.24 -5.22 -5.49
N GLY A 203 7.10 -5.87 -5.31
CA GLY A 203 6.25 -5.72 -4.13
C GLY A 203 6.80 -6.42 -2.89
N PHE A 204 6.01 -6.32 -1.82
CA PHE A 204 6.37 -6.74 -0.48
C PHE A 204 5.17 -7.38 0.23
N LEU A 205 5.37 -8.57 0.79
CA LEU A 205 4.36 -9.24 1.62
C LEU A 205 4.60 -8.81 3.06
N ALA A 206 3.71 -7.99 3.60
CA ALA A 206 3.82 -7.47 4.96
C ALA A 206 2.89 -8.23 5.90
N TRP A 207 3.39 -8.53 7.10
CA TRP A 207 2.63 -9.12 8.21
C TRP A 207 2.80 -8.37 9.54
N GLY A 208 3.67 -7.34 9.56
CA GLY A 208 3.80 -6.45 10.70
C GLY A 208 3.80 -4.97 10.29
N MET A 209 3.38 -4.13 11.22
CA MET A 209 3.27 -2.68 11.07
C MET A 209 3.73 -2.00 12.36
N ASN A 210 4.71 -1.10 12.26
CA ASN A 210 5.30 -0.36 13.38
C ASN A 210 5.70 -1.26 14.57
N GLY A 211 6.20 -2.47 14.28
CA GLY A 211 6.71 -3.40 15.29
C GLY A 211 5.64 -4.28 15.93
N LYS A 212 4.37 -4.12 15.54
CA LYS A 212 3.25 -4.98 15.96
C LYS A 212 2.78 -5.86 14.80
N ALA A 213 1.99 -6.87 15.11
CA ALA A 213 1.22 -7.58 14.08
C ALA A 213 0.33 -6.61 13.31
N LEU A 214 -0.01 -6.93 12.07
CA LEU A 214 -1.00 -6.14 11.33
C LEU A 214 -2.32 -6.10 12.12
N PRO A 215 -2.91 -4.91 12.32
CA PRO A 215 -4.30 -4.84 12.75
C PRO A 215 -5.23 -5.46 11.72
N THR A 216 -6.37 -6.01 12.16
CA THR A 216 -7.35 -6.65 11.27
C THR A 216 -7.76 -5.73 10.12
N GLY A 217 -8.13 -4.48 10.42
CA GLY A 217 -8.48 -3.47 9.41
C GLY A 217 -7.35 -3.09 8.46
N HIS A 218 -6.10 -3.44 8.74
CA HIS A 218 -4.97 -3.22 7.83
C HIS A 218 -4.50 -4.48 7.10
N GLY A 219 -5.27 -5.56 7.17
CA GLY A 219 -5.06 -6.77 6.37
C GLY A 219 -4.36 -7.90 7.12
N HIS A 220 -4.60 -8.06 8.42
CA HIS A 220 -4.12 -9.22 9.16
C HIS A 220 -4.56 -10.55 8.51
N PRO A 221 -3.70 -11.57 8.42
CA PRO A 221 -2.31 -11.58 8.90
C PRO A 221 -1.31 -11.10 7.85
N VAL A 222 -1.67 -11.05 6.56
CA VAL A 222 -0.75 -10.68 5.48
C VAL A 222 -1.44 -9.78 4.45
N ARG A 223 -0.73 -8.73 4.03
CA ARG A 223 -1.13 -7.86 2.92
C ARG A 223 -0.03 -7.72 1.87
N VAL A 224 -0.42 -7.31 0.68
CA VAL A 224 0.50 -6.85 -0.37
C VAL A 224 0.76 -5.36 -0.22
N LEU A 225 2.02 -4.97 -0.38
CA LEU A 225 2.45 -3.59 -0.56
C LEU A 225 3.23 -3.44 -1.87
N ILE A 226 2.77 -2.53 -2.74
CA ILE A 226 3.44 -2.17 -3.99
C ILE A 226 3.94 -0.72 -3.86
N PRO A 227 5.22 -0.51 -3.49
CA PRO A 227 5.76 0.83 -3.30
C PRO A 227 5.54 1.76 -4.51
N GLY A 228 5.21 3.02 -4.25
CA GLY A 228 5.00 4.02 -5.30
C GLY A 228 3.66 3.93 -6.05
N HIS A 229 2.81 2.97 -5.72
CA HIS A 229 1.46 2.86 -6.29
C HIS A 229 0.39 3.40 -5.33
N TRP A 230 -0.81 3.63 -5.84
CA TRP A 230 -1.93 4.13 -5.05
C TRP A 230 -2.42 3.08 -4.04
N GLY A 231 -2.98 3.53 -2.92
CA GLY A 231 -3.40 2.66 -1.83
C GLY A 231 -4.39 1.58 -2.24
N GLU A 232 -5.21 1.81 -3.28
CA GLU A 232 -6.12 0.81 -3.83
C GLU A 232 -5.42 -0.42 -4.41
N THR A 233 -4.16 -0.33 -4.84
CA THR A 233 -3.43 -1.47 -5.40
C THR A 233 -2.82 -2.37 -4.31
N ASN A 234 -2.93 -1.98 -3.04
CA ASN A 234 -2.25 -2.67 -1.94
C ASN A 234 -3.25 -3.61 -1.25
N VAL A 235 -3.50 -4.77 -1.86
CA VAL A 235 -4.52 -5.75 -1.43
C VAL A 235 -4.30 -6.17 0.03
N LYS A 236 -5.37 -6.10 0.84
CA LYS A 236 -5.42 -6.54 2.24
C LYS A 236 -5.95 -7.97 2.32
N TRP A 237 -5.67 -8.67 3.42
CA TRP A 237 -6.13 -10.06 3.65
C TRP A 237 -5.78 -10.98 2.48
N LEU A 238 -4.53 -10.95 2.05
CA LEU A 238 -4.06 -11.65 0.85
C LEU A 238 -4.39 -13.14 0.91
N SER A 239 -4.96 -13.70 -0.15
CA SER A 239 -5.33 -15.12 -0.23
C SER A 239 -4.71 -15.83 -1.43
N GLU A 240 -4.61 -15.16 -2.58
CA GLU A 240 -4.16 -15.77 -3.82
C GLU A 240 -3.33 -14.80 -4.69
N ILE A 241 -2.34 -15.36 -5.38
CA ILE A 241 -1.69 -14.75 -6.55
C ILE A 241 -1.87 -15.73 -7.73
N GLU A 242 -2.74 -15.40 -8.68
CA GLU A 242 -2.97 -16.22 -9.88
C GLU A 242 -2.18 -15.64 -11.05
N LEU A 243 -1.27 -16.41 -11.63
CA LEU A 243 -0.61 -16.05 -12.88
C LEU A 243 -1.55 -16.30 -14.06
N LEU A 244 -1.77 -15.27 -14.86
CA LEU A 244 -2.75 -15.31 -15.94
C LEU A 244 -2.08 -15.57 -17.29
N ASN A 245 -2.87 -16.08 -18.23
CA ASN A 245 -2.49 -16.23 -19.64
C ASN A 245 -2.99 -15.07 -20.52
N VAL A 246 -4.02 -14.35 -20.06
CA VAL A 246 -4.62 -13.21 -20.73
C VAL A 246 -4.92 -12.12 -19.72
N GLU A 247 -4.86 -10.85 -20.14
CA GLU A 247 -5.26 -9.73 -19.30
C GLU A 247 -6.76 -9.80 -18.96
N GLU A 248 -7.07 -9.72 -17.67
CA GLU A 248 -8.41 -9.58 -17.11
C GLU A 248 -8.56 -8.22 -16.39
N ASP A 249 -9.80 -7.81 -16.16
CA ASP A 249 -10.10 -6.57 -15.45
C ASP A 249 -10.05 -6.82 -13.93
N GLY A 250 -9.42 -5.91 -13.18
CA GLY A 250 -9.47 -5.91 -11.71
C GLY A 250 -10.80 -5.40 -11.15
N TYR A 251 -10.93 -5.41 -9.82
CA TYR A 251 -12.18 -5.08 -9.13
C TYR A 251 -12.79 -3.73 -9.56
N TRP A 252 -11.97 -2.68 -9.63
CA TRP A 252 -12.42 -1.34 -10.03
C TRP A 252 -12.56 -1.18 -11.54
N GLU A 253 -11.77 -1.90 -12.34
CA GLU A 253 -11.83 -1.87 -13.81
C GLU A 253 -13.15 -2.43 -14.33
N GLU A 254 -13.64 -3.53 -13.73
CA GLU A 254 -14.99 -4.03 -14.01
C GLU A 254 -16.11 -3.03 -13.69
N ARG A 255 -15.83 -2.06 -12.81
CA ARG A 255 -16.76 -0.99 -12.42
C ARG A 255 -16.56 0.29 -13.23
N GLY A 256 -15.75 0.24 -14.29
CA GLY A 256 -15.52 1.34 -15.23
C GLY A 256 -14.47 2.35 -14.76
N TRP A 257 -13.66 2.02 -13.74
CA TRP A 257 -12.51 2.81 -13.34
C TRP A 257 -11.24 2.27 -14.00
N GLU A 258 -10.56 3.08 -14.79
CA GLU A 258 -9.27 2.69 -15.35
C GLU A 258 -8.17 2.77 -14.28
N GLY A 259 -7.22 1.84 -14.32
CA GLY A 259 -6.09 1.78 -13.38
C GLY A 259 -5.36 3.11 -13.21
N THR A 260 -4.98 3.41 -11.98
CA THR A 260 -4.46 4.72 -11.58
C THR A 260 -2.95 4.89 -11.80
N GLY A 261 -2.24 3.80 -12.08
CA GLY A 261 -0.79 3.73 -12.32
C GLY A 261 0.03 4.15 -11.09
N GLU A 262 1.19 4.76 -11.33
CA GLU A 262 2.03 5.29 -10.24
C GLU A 262 1.40 6.50 -9.56
N VAL A 263 1.63 6.60 -8.25
CA VAL A 263 1.22 7.74 -7.42
C VAL A 263 1.79 9.04 -7.96
N LYS A 264 1.00 10.12 -7.90
CA LYS A 264 1.48 11.47 -8.25
C LYS A 264 2.12 12.15 -7.05
N ALA A 265 3.13 12.96 -7.31
CA ALA A 265 3.78 13.73 -6.26
C ALA A 265 2.80 14.71 -5.62
N VAL A 266 2.98 14.95 -4.33
CA VAL A 266 2.19 15.88 -3.53
C VAL A 266 3.06 16.49 -2.45
N ALA A 267 2.81 17.76 -2.14
CA ALA A 267 3.30 18.43 -0.94
C ALA A 267 2.10 19.15 -0.32
N LYS A 268 1.88 18.98 0.98
CA LYS A 268 0.74 19.55 1.70
C LYS A 268 1.22 20.24 2.95
N LEU A 269 0.61 21.38 3.24
CA LEU A 269 0.57 21.94 4.59
C LEU A 269 -0.74 21.47 5.22
N TRP A 270 -0.66 20.97 6.45
CA TRP A 270 -1.85 20.66 7.25
C TRP A 270 -2.02 21.74 8.31
N ASP A 271 -3.26 22.00 8.73
CA ASP A 271 -3.57 23.07 9.67
C ASP A 271 -2.87 22.86 11.02
N GLU A 272 -2.72 21.60 11.47
CA GLU A 272 -1.96 21.21 12.67
C GLU A 272 -0.47 21.53 12.54
N GLY A 273 0.04 21.69 11.32
CA GLY A 273 1.41 22.11 11.05
C GLY A 273 1.61 23.63 11.10
N ILE A 274 0.58 24.41 11.46
CA ILE A 274 0.66 25.87 11.56
C ILE A 274 0.80 26.25 13.05
N THR A 275 1.94 26.79 13.43
CA THR A 275 2.21 27.16 14.83
C THR A 275 2.74 28.59 14.95
N GLU A 276 2.11 29.41 15.79
CA GLU A 276 2.61 30.74 16.14
C GLU A 276 3.66 30.62 17.26
N ARG A 277 4.88 31.05 16.96
CA ARG A 277 6.02 31.00 17.88
C ARG A 277 6.01 32.23 18.79
N SER A 278 6.63 32.09 19.97
CA SER A 278 6.70 33.16 20.99
C SER A 278 7.36 34.46 20.52
N ASP A 279 8.14 34.42 19.43
CA ASP A 279 8.79 35.58 18.81
C ASP A 279 7.98 36.22 17.67
N GLY A 280 6.74 35.77 17.46
CA GLY A 280 5.81 36.27 16.45
C GLY A 280 6.02 35.69 15.04
N ARG A 281 6.92 34.71 14.87
CA ARG A 281 7.04 33.95 13.61
C ARG A 281 5.96 32.87 13.53
N ILE A 282 5.56 32.53 12.31
CA ILE A 282 4.68 31.39 12.03
C ILE A 282 5.52 30.26 11.45
N GLU A 283 5.48 29.10 12.09
CA GLU A 283 6.00 27.85 11.53
C GLU A 283 4.91 27.20 10.66
N LEU A 284 5.31 26.74 9.48
CA LEU A 284 4.46 26.01 8.54
C LEU A 284 5.09 24.65 8.27
N ALA A 285 4.35 23.58 8.56
CA ALA A 285 4.82 22.22 8.42
C ALA A 285 3.77 21.32 7.72
N GLY A 286 4.26 20.22 7.19
CA GLY A 286 3.43 19.21 6.54
C GLY A 286 4.27 18.18 5.78
N HIS A 287 3.62 17.42 4.91
CA HIS A 287 4.21 16.22 4.30
C HIS A 287 4.36 16.35 2.79
N ALA A 288 5.41 15.76 2.27
CA ALA A 288 5.64 15.61 0.84
C ALA A 288 5.92 14.15 0.49
N TYR A 289 5.34 13.68 -0.62
CA TYR A 289 5.49 12.32 -1.10
C TYR A 289 5.52 12.29 -2.63
N ALA A 290 6.39 11.47 -3.21
CA ALA A 290 6.57 11.39 -4.67
C ALA A 290 6.62 9.95 -5.20
N GLY A 291 6.16 8.97 -4.42
CA GLY A 291 6.37 7.55 -4.73
C GLY A 291 7.83 7.14 -4.53
N THR A 292 8.27 6.14 -5.28
CA THR A 292 9.66 5.64 -5.28
C THR A 292 10.68 6.61 -5.88
N ARG A 293 10.22 7.67 -6.58
CA ARG A 293 11.08 8.69 -7.18
C ARG A 293 11.80 9.59 -6.16
N GLY A 294 11.26 9.69 -4.93
CA GLY A 294 11.75 10.58 -3.89
C GLY A 294 11.41 12.06 -4.11
N VAL A 295 11.48 12.84 -3.04
CA VAL A 295 11.24 14.30 -3.06
C VAL A 295 12.59 15.01 -3.16
N GLY A 296 12.83 15.72 -4.27
CA GLY A 296 14.08 16.45 -4.48
C GLY A 296 14.11 17.83 -3.82
N ARG A 297 12.97 18.51 -3.76
CA ARG A 297 12.81 19.88 -3.25
C ARG A 297 11.34 20.12 -2.90
N VAL A 298 11.08 20.91 -1.87
CA VAL A 298 9.77 21.49 -1.56
C VAL A 298 9.97 22.99 -1.52
N GLU A 299 9.11 23.73 -2.21
CA GLU A 299 9.12 25.19 -2.18
C GLU A 299 7.82 25.70 -1.57
N VAL A 300 7.90 26.79 -0.83
CA VAL A 300 6.76 27.46 -0.19
C VAL A 300 6.62 28.88 -0.73
N SER A 301 5.37 29.28 -0.97
CA SER A 301 5.01 30.62 -1.41
C SER A 301 4.10 31.27 -0.37
N THR A 302 4.37 32.53 -0.02
CA THR A 302 3.51 33.34 0.86
C THR A 302 2.73 34.43 0.12
N ASP A 303 2.82 34.50 -1.21
CA ASP A 303 2.21 35.54 -2.04
C ASP A 303 1.26 34.99 -3.13
N GLY A 304 0.77 33.76 -2.93
CA GLY A 304 -0.16 33.11 -3.87
C GLY A 304 0.51 32.53 -5.12
N GLY A 305 1.82 32.27 -5.07
CA GLY A 305 2.60 31.59 -6.11
C GLY A 305 3.41 32.55 -6.99
N GLY A 306 3.51 33.82 -6.61
CA GLY A 306 4.32 34.82 -7.30
C GLY A 306 5.82 34.64 -7.04
N THR A 307 6.19 34.26 -5.81
CA THR A 307 7.56 33.96 -5.41
C THR A 307 7.63 32.70 -4.54
N TRP A 308 8.74 31.98 -4.64
CA TRP A 308 8.93 30.67 -4.00
C TRP A 308 10.26 30.64 -3.24
N THR A 309 10.24 30.03 -2.06
CA THR A 309 11.41 29.86 -1.18
C THR A 309 11.56 28.39 -0.81
N ASP A 310 12.79 27.95 -0.60
CA ASP A 310 13.15 26.61 -0.12
C ASP A 310 12.88 26.38 1.36
#